data_AF-A0A6J4FE01-F1
#
_entry.id   AF-A0A6J4FE01-F1
#
_cell.length_a   1.000
_cell.length_b   1.000
_cell.length_c   1.000
_cell.angle_alpha   90.00
_cell.angle_beta   90.00
_cell.angle_gamma   90.00
#
_symmetry.space_group_name_H-M   'P 1'
#
loop_
_entity.id
_entity.type
_entity.pdbx_description
1 polymer ?
#
loop_
_entity_poly.entity_id
_entity_poly.type
_entity_poly.pdbx_seq_one_letter_code
_entity_poly.pdbx_strand_id
1 'polypeptide(L)'
;MRVRLLALGLILAATPAFAQQQEAQPAAPTSQQARFQDYLQQAGYKNMLGQFAMMGDAISYPECKQREPAAHTIVAIFVPPNFTEALHPNAGRWVDRVMVKSCGAEHVHNVLLQAQPDNKPPAAQLRLPGVTATVPSMQDKIVAEIIALLAKQKCTDQAKIIPVDTKKDKELKALKMDQGKVVDGAWRETWLFRACGKKVSASVELTADGKGGFAHKVKM
;
A
#
# COMPACT_ATOMS: atom_id res chain seq x y z
N MET A 1 -56.33 -15.73 -80.89
CA MET A 1 -56.79 -15.11 -79.63
C MET A 1 -56.64 -16.10 -78.49
N ARG A 2 -55.56 -16.02 -77.71
CA ARG A 2 -55.42 -16.78 -76.45
C ARG A 2 -54.73 -15.88 -75.43
N VAL A 3 -55.53 -15.38 -74.50
CA VAL A 3 -55.13 -14.69 -73.27
C VAL A 3 -54.93 -15.74 -72.19
N ARG A 4 -53.88 -15.62 -71.36
CA ARG A 4 -53.78 -16.13 -69.97
C ARG A 4 -52.47 -15.60 -69.37
N LEU A 5 -52.54 -14.56 -68.53
CA LEU A 5 -52.68 -14.60 -67.06
C LEU A 5 -51.31 -14.79 -66.36
N LEU A 6 -50.67 -13.66 -66.04
CA LEU A 6 -49.56 -13.55 -65.09
C LEU A 6 -50.13 -13.68 -63.67
N ALA A 7 -49.64 -14.66 -62.92
CA ALA A 7 -49.85 -14.76 -61.47
C ALA A 7 -48.69 -14.05 -60.77
N LEU A 8 -48.99 -12.93 -60.10
CA LEU A 8 -48.08 -12.25 -59.17
C LEU A 8 -48.10 -13.01 -57.84
N GLY A 9 -47.01 -13.70 -57.51
CA GLY A 9 -46.80 -14.28 -56.19
C GLY A 9 -46.25 -13.24 -55.21
N LEU A 10 -47.05 -12.83 -54.23
CA LEU A 10 -46.58 -12.08 -53.07
C LEU A 10 -45.76 -13.02 -52.16
N ILE A 11 -44.46 -12.76 -52.03
CA ILE A 11 -43.61 -13.39 -51.02
C ILE A 11 -43.54 -12.43 -49.83
N LEU A 12 -44.20 -12.78 -48.71
CA LEU A 12 -44.00 -12.12 -47.42
C LEU A 12 -42.66 -12.58 -46.84
N ALA A 13 -41.69 -11.68 -46.80
CA ALA A 13 -40.45 -11.88 -46.04
C ALA A 13 -40.71 -11.57 -44.56
N ALA A 14 -40.83 -12.62 -43.73
CA ALA A 14 -40.82 -12.48 -42.28
C ALA A 14 -39.37 -12.26 -41.81
N THR A 15 -39.04 -11.03 -41.40
CA THR A 15 -37.77 -10.74 -40.74
C THR A 15 -37.81 -11.29 -39.31
N PRO A 16 -36.87 -12.16 -38.91
CA PRO A 16 -36.75 -12.54 -37.50
C PRO A 16 -36.35 -11.29 -36.70
N ALA A 17 -37.22 -10.88 -35.79
CA ALA A 17 -36.92 -9.88 -34.79
C ALA A 17 -35.86 -10.45 -33.84
N PHE A 18 -34.59 -10.13 -34.08
CA PHE A 18 -33.54 -10.34 -33.10
C PHE A 18 -33.81 -9.41 -31.92
N ALA A 19 -34.40 -9.96 -30.86
CA ALA A 19 -34.43 -9.29 -29.57
C ALA A 19 -32.97 -9.00 -29.17
N GLN A 20 -32.57 -7.73 -29.21
CA GLN A 20 -31.31 -7.30 -28.62
C GLN A 20 -31.43 -7.59 -27.13
N GLN A 21 -30.82 -8.70 -26.71
CA GLN A 21 -30.62 -9.01 -25.31
C GLN A 21 -29.65 -7.94 -24.79
N GLN A 22 -30.22 -6.89 -24.20
CA GLN A 22 -29.48 -5.80 -23.60
C GLN A 22 -28.63 -6.43 -22.49
N GLU A 23 -27.33 -6.59 -22.75
CA GLU A 23 -26.37 -7.07 -21.76
C GLU A 23 -26.52 -6.16 -20.54
N ALA A 24 -26.98 -6.75 -19.44
CA ALA A 24 -27.17 -6.02 -18.20
C ALA A 24 -25.82 -5.41 -17.82
N GLN A 25 -25.75 -4.07 -17.83
CA GLN A 25 -24.59 -3.35 -17.32
C GLN A 25 -24.32 -3.86 -15.90
N PRO A 26 -23.08 -4.30 -15.57
CA PRO A 26 -22.74 -4.72 -14.22
C PRO A 26 -23.15 -3.62 -13.23
N ALA A 27 -23.92 -4.01 -12.20
CA ALA A 27 -24.31 -3.08 -11.15
C ALA A 27 -23.07 -2.40 -10.57
N ALA A 28 -23.11 -1.07 -10.43
CA ALA A 28 -22.00 -0.32 -9.84
C ALA A 28 -21.66 -0.91 -8.45
N PRO A 29 -20.37 -1.11 -8.12
CA PRO A 29 -19.96 -1.68 -6.84
C PRO A 29 -20.54 -0.85 -5.69
N THR A 30 -21.53 -1.40 -4.99
CA THR A 30 -22.38 -0.68 -4.04
C THR A 30 -21.72 -0.45 -2.68
N SER A 31 -20.54 -1.01 -2.41
CA SER A 31 -19.78 -0.77 -1.18
C SER A 31 -18.48 -0.01 -1.45
N GLN A 32 -18.15 0.94 -0.56
CA GLN A 32 -16.88 1.66 -0.54
C GLN A 32 -15.68 0.71 -0.57
N GLN A 33 -15.83 -0.47 0.07
CA GLN A 33 -14.83 -1.52 0.06
C GLN A 33 -14.60 -2.12 -1.34
N ALA A 34 -15.66 -2.45 -2.08
CA ALA A 34 -15.53 -2.97 -3.45
C ALA A 34 -14.83 -1.95 -4.36
N ARG A 35 -15.23 -0.68 -4.26
CA ARG A 35 -14.57 0.42 -5.01
C ARG A 35 -13.10 0.57 -4.66
N PHE A 36 -12.75 0.41 -3.38
CA PHE A 36 -11.34 0.43 -2.98
C PHE A 36 -10.58 -0.75 -3.58
N GLN A 37 -11.14 -1.96 -3.57
CA GLN A 37 -10.50 -3.13 -4.18
C GLN A 37 -10.26 -2.92 -5.68
N ASP A 38 -11.25 -2.38 -6.41
CA ASP A 38 -11.10 -2.04 -7.82
C ASP A 38 -10.02 -0.98 -8.04
N TYR A 39 -9.98 0.05 -7.19
CA TYR A 39 -8.96 1.09 -7.21
C TYR A 39 -7.54 0.52 -7.08
N LEU A 40 -7.32 -0.43 -6.16
CA LEU A 40 -6.03 -1.10 -5.98
C LEU A 40 -5.59 -1.90 -7.21
N GLN A 41 -6.53 -2.31 -8.07
CA GLN A 41 -6.22 -3.07 -9.29
C GLN A 41 -5.83 -2.19 -10.47
N GLN A 42 -6.08 -0.89 -10.42
CA GLN A 42 -5.81 0.03 -11.52
C GLN A 42 -4.31 0.10 -11.85
N ALA A 43 -3.99 0.14 -13.15
CA ALA A 43 -2.62 0.22 -13.63
C ALA A 43 -1.88 1.46 -13.11
N GLY A 44 -2.56 2.61 -13.07
CA GLY A 44 -1.99 3.86 -12.54
C GLY A 44 -1.57 3.74 -11.07
N TYR A 45 -2.40 3.11 -10.23
CA TYR A 45 -2.09 2.86 -8.83
C TYR A 45 -0.89 1.92 -8.66
N LYS A 46 -0.90 0.78 -9.37
CA LYS A 46 0.20 -0.21 -9.34
C LYS A 46 1.52 0.39 -9.82
N ASN A 47 1.50 1.19 -10.89
CA ASN A 47 2.69 1.85 -11.43
C ASN A 47 3.28 2.84 -10.43
N MET A 48 2.43 3.69 -9.82
CA MET A 48 2.87 4.62 -8.76
C MET A 48 3.52 3.87 -7.60
N LEU A 49 2.88 2.81 -7.07
CA LEU A 49 3.45 2.01 -5.99
C LEU A 49 4.78 1.37 -6.36
N GLY A 50 4.87 0.79 -7.56
CA GLY A 50 6.11 0.21 -8.07
C GLY A 50 7.24 1.23 -8.12
N GLN A 51 6.98 2.45 -8.60
CA GLN A 51 7.97 3.52 -8.64
C GLN A 51 8.48 3.90 -7.24
N PHE A 52 7.58 4.08 -6.27
CA PHE A 52 7.98 4.34 -4.88
C PHE A 52 8.80 3.18 -4.30
N ALA A 53 8.35 1.94 -4.46
CA ALA A 53 9.06 0.78 -3.96
C ALA A 53 10.48 0.67 -4.54
N MET A 54 10.63 0.90 -5.84
CA MET A 54 11.94 0.90 -6.52
C MET A 54 12.83 2.05 -6.05
N MET A 55 12.26 3.23 -5.78
CA MET A 55 12.99 4.35 -5.19
C MET A 55 13.45 4.02 -3.76
N GLY A 56 12.58 3.42 -2.93
CA GLY A 56 12.93 2.96 -1.59
C GLY A 56 14.06 1.94 -1.61
N ASP A 57 14.00 0.97 -2.53
CA ASP A 57 15.04 -0.02 -2.71
C ASP A 57 16.38 0.60 -3.12
N ALA A 58 16.35 1.57 -4.04
CA ALA A 58 17.55 2.29 -4.45
C ALA A 58 18.19 3.10 -3.31
N ILE A 59 17.39 3.62 -2.38
CA ILE A 59 17.86 4.33 -1.18
C ILE A 59 18.47 3.34 -0.17
N SER A 60 17.78 2.25 0.15
CA SER A 60 18.23 1.27 1.17
C SER A 60 19.42 0.42 0.71
N TYR A 61 19.48 0.09 -0.58
CA TYR A 61 20.47 -0.81 -1.19
C TYR A 61 21.11 -0.21 -2.47
N PRO A 62 21.82 0.94 -2.38
CA PRO A 62 22.38 1.66 -3.53
C PRO A 62 23.41 0.87 -4.35
N GLU A 63 24.08 -0.11 -3.73
CA GLU A 63 25.02 -1.02 -4.38
C GLU A 63 24.34 -1.97 -5.36
N CYS A 64 23.06 -2.32 -5.13
CA CYS A 64 22.32 -3.20 -6.02
C CYS A 64 22.06 -2.49 -7.35
N LYS A 65 22.31 -3.15 -8.48
CA LYS A 65 22.00 -2.60 -9.81
C LYS A 65 20.78 -3.26 -10.43
N GLN A 66 20.58 -4.53 -10.14
CA GLN A 66 19.41 -5.29 -10.55
C GLN A 66 18.31 -5.16 -9.49
N ARG A 67 17.13 -4.71 -9.93
CA ARG A 67 15.94 -4.56 -9.11
C ARG A 67 14.73 -4.93 -9.95
N GLU A 68 13.83 -5.72 -9.38
CA GLU A 68 12.57 -6.08 -10.00
C GLU A 68 11.44 -6.02 -8.98
N PRO A 69 10.30 -5.38 -9.30
CA PRO A 69 9.10 -5.53 -8.49
C PRO A 69 8.67 -7.00 -8.50
N ALA A 70 8.54 -7.60 -7.32
CA ALA A 70 8.21 -9.02 -7.19
C ALA A 70 6.71 -9.23 -6.97
N ALA A 71 6.12 -8.54 -5.99
CA ALA A 71 4.72 -8.72 -5.63
C ALA A 71 4.14 -7.54 -4.83
N HIS A 72 2.82 -7.33 -4.94
CA HIS A 72 2.04 -6.54 -3.99
C HIS A 72 1.51 -7.49 -2.90
N THR A 73 1.73 -7.18 -1.63
CA THR A 73 1.51 -8.13 -0.52
C THR A 73 0.32 -7.79 0.37
N ILE A 74 0.32 -6.61 1.00
CA ILE A 74 -0.62 -6.28 2.08
C ILE A 74 -0.97 -4.79 2.05
N VAL A 75 -2.25 -4.50 2.26
CA VAL A 75 -2.75 -3.15 2.55
C VAL A 75 -3.21 -3.06 4.00
N ALA A 76 -2.60 -2.16 4.77
CA ALA A 76 -3.01 -1.84 6.14
C ALA A 76 -3.78 -0.51 6.16
N ILE A 77 -5.08 -0.55 6.45
CA ILE A 77 -5.97 0.62 6.44
C ILE A 77 -6.01 1.27 7.83
N PHE A 78 -5.59 2.53 7.94
CA PHE A 78 -5.65 3.32 9.19
C PHE A 78 -6.90 4.20 9.27
N VAL A 79 -7.32 4.73 8.12
CA VAL A 79 -8.56 5.48 7.93
C VAL A 79 -9.23 4.92 6.68
N PRO A 80 -10.47 4.40 6.77
CA PRO A 80 -11.17 3.83 5.63
C PRO A 80 -11.22 4.77 4.43
N PRO A 81 -10.91 4.28 3.22
CA PRO A 81 -11.10 5.04 1.99
C PRO A 81 -12.58 5.40 1.80
N ASN A 82 -12.83 6.65 1.42
CA ASN A 82 -14.16 7.13 1.08
C ASN A 82 -14.14 7.73 -0.32
N PHE A 83 -14.93 7.15 -1.21
CA PHE A 83 -15.09 7.56 -2.59
C PHE A 83 -16.41 8.31 -2.77
N THR A 84 -16.35 9.42 -3.51
CA THR A 84 -17.51 10.05 -4.15
C THR A 84 -17.68 9.45 -5.56
N GLU A 85 -18.33 10.09 -6.51
CA GLU A 85 -18.39 9.58 -7.90
C GLU A 85 -17.03 9.60 -8.64
N ALA A 86 -16.01 10.18 -8.01
CA ALA A 86 -14.66 10.31 -8.53
C ALA A 86 -13.87 8.98 -8.63
N LEU A 87 -12.80 8.99 -9.43
CA LEU A 87 -11.87 7.87 -9.58
C LEU A 87 -11.03 7.65 -8.32
N HIS A 88 -10.52 8.73 -7.74
CA HIS A 88 -9.68 8.71 -6.55
C HIS A 88 -10.52 8.87 -5.27
N PRO A 89 -10.11 8.23 -4.15
CA PRO A 89 -10.78 8.43 -2.87
C PRO A 89 -10.58 9.88 -2.40
N ASN A 90 -11.65 10.47 -1.86
CA ASN A 90 -11.65 11.83 -1.32
C ASN A 90 -11.12 11.89 0.13
N ALA A 91 -11.17 10.77 0.85
CA ALA A 91 -10.59 10.60 2.18
C ALA A 91 -10.10 9.16 2.37
N GLY A 92 -9.24 8.95 3.38
CA GLY A 92 -8.63 7.65 3.66
C GLY A 92 -7.12 7.75 3.86
N ARG A 93 -6.57 6.77 4.59
CA ARG A 93 -5.14 6.64 4.84
C ARG A 93 -4.79 5.18 5.04
N TRP A 94 -3.84 4.67 4.26
CA TRP A 94 -3.42 3.27 4.32
C TRP A 94 -1.94 3.15 3.99
N VAL A 95 -1.31 2.06 4.43
CA VAL A 95 0.02 1.66 3.97
C VAL A 95 -0.13 0.48 3.04
N ASP A 96 0.56 0.55 1.92
CA ASP A 96 0.68 -0.51 0.94
C ASP A 96 2.10 -1.07 0.97
N ARG A 97 2.23 -2.38 0.76
CA ARG A 97 3.49 -3.13 0.87
C ARG A 97 3.84 -3.78 -0.45
N VAL A 98 4.94 -3.32 -1.04
CA VAL A 98 5.49 -3.87 -2.27
C VAL A 98 6.76 -4.62 -1.95
N MET A 99 6.84 -5.86 -2.41
CA MET A 99 8.05 -6.66 -2.39
C MET A 99 8.88 -6.35 -3.63
N VAL A 100 10.16 -6.04 -3.42
CA VAL A 100 11.16 -5.82 -4.47
C VAL A 100 12.24 -6.86 -4.29
N LYS A 101 12.63 -7.51 -5.39
CA LYS A 101 13.79 -8.39 -5.40
C LYS A 101 14.99 -7.62 -5.91
N SER A 102 16.04 -7.55 -5.10
CA SER A 102 17.29 -6.90 -5.45
C SER A 102 18.47 -7.65 -4.84
N CYS A 103 19.60 -7.72 -5.57
CA CYS A 103 20.78 -8.49 -5.15
C CYS A 103 20.51 -9.95 -4.72
N GLY A 104 19.50 -10.60 -5.29
CA GLY A 104 19.14 -11.98 -4.96
C GLY A 104 18.36 -12.14 -3.64
N ALA A 105 17.96 -11.05 -2.99
CA ALA A 105 17.11 -11.05 -1.81
C ALA A 105 15.79 -10.32 -2.07
N GLU A 106 14.76 -10.64 -1.29
CA GLU A 106 13.47 -9.95 -1.31
C GLU A 106 13.40 -8.94 -0.16
N HIS A 107 12.96 -7.73 -0.47
CA HIS A 107 12.81 -6.62 0.47
C HIS A 107 11.40 -6.07 0.40
N VAL A 108 10.83 -5.76 1.56
CA VAL A 108 9.51 -5.15 1.66
C VAL A 108 9.66 -3.64 1.75
N HIS A 109 8.98 -2.91 0.89
CA HIS A 109 8.92 -1.46 0.88
C HIS A 109 7.50 -1.00 1.23
N ASN A 110 7.40 -0.14 2.24
CA ASN A 110 6.13 0.38 2.72
C ASN A 110 5.89 1.77 2.12
N VAL A 111 4.74 1.97 1.48
CA VAL A 111 4.30 3.26 0.97
C VAL A 111 3.07 3.69 1.77
N LEU A 112 3.13 4.84 2.42
CA LEU A 112 1.95 5.47 3.04
C LEU A 112 1.22 6.29 1.99
N LEU A 113 -0.07 6.01 1.84
CA LEU A 113 -0.97 6.71 0.93
C LEU A 113 -1.96 7.51 1.76
N GLN A 114 -2.13 8.77 1.38
CA GLN A 114 -3.11 9.68 1.95
C GLN A 114 -4.00 10.18 0.82
N ALA A 115 -5.28 9.80 0.88
CA ALA A 115 -6.29 10.31 -0.04
C ALA A 115 -6.34 11.85 0.00
N GLN A 116 -6.60 12.45 -1.15
CA GLN A 116 -6.62 13.89 -1.36
C GLN A 116 -8.01 14.31 -1.88
N PRO A 117 -8.47 15.52 -1.56
CA PRO A 117 -9.74 16.02 -2.07
C PRO A 117 -9.68 16.29 -3.59
N ASP A 118 -10.84 16.58 -4.18
CA ASP A 118 -11.00 17.07 -5.55
C ASP A 118 -10.50 16.08 -6.62
N ASN A 119 -10.71 14.79 -6.40
CA ASN A 119 -10.29 13.71 -7.31
C ASN A 119 -8.78 13.76 -7.64
N LYS A 120 -7.95 14.20 -6.69
CA LYS A 120 -6.49 14.13 -6.85
C LYS A 120 -5.98 12.72 -6.51
N PRO A 121 -4.92 12.25 -7.19
CA PRO A 121 -4.23 11.03 -6.77
C PRO A 121 -3.80 11.12 -5.30
N PRO A 122 -3.79 10.01 -4.55
CA PRO A 122 -3.30 9.99 -3.18
C PRO A 122 -1.86 10.51 -3.10
N ALA A 123 -1.56 11.30 -2.07
CA ALA A 123 -0.19 11.63 -1.74
C ALA A 123 0.51 10.37 -1.23
N ALA A 124 1.69 10.08 -1.77
CA ALA A 124 2.46 8.89 -1.46
C ALA A 124 3.77 9.27 -0.75
N GLN A 125 4.12 8.54 0.30
CA GLN A 125 5.34 8.74 1.07
C GLN A 125 5.99 7.40 1.42
N LEU A 126 7.30 7.29 1.21
CA LEU A 126 8.04 6.13 1.72
C LEU A 126 8.02 6.08 3.23
N ARG A 127 7.80 4.88 3.77
CA ARG A 127 7.91 4.57 5.19
C ARG A 127 9.06 3.59 5.40
N LEU A 128 9.32 3.24 6.66
CA LEU A 128 10.38 2.28 7.00
C LEU A 128 10.19 0.97 6.21
N PRO A 129 11.23 0.43 5.56
CA PRO A 129 11.16 -0.87 4.88
C PRO A 129 10.96 -2.00 5.89
N GLY A 130 10.53 -3.17 5.42
CA GLY A 130 10.30 -4.37 6.23
C GLY A 130 8.84 -4.56 6.67
N VAL A 131 8.67 -5.29 7.76
CA VAL A 131 7.38 -5.75 8.29
C VAL A 131 7.11 -5.23 9.71
N THR A 132 7.35 -3.93 9.92
CA THR A 132 6.97 -3.24 11.16
C THR A 132 5.45 -3.32 11.42
N ALA A 133 5.07 -3.48 12.69
CA ALA A 133 3.70 -3.32 13.18
C ALA A 133 3.46 -1.92 13.77
N THR A 134 4.50 -1.07 13.80
CA THR A 134 4.45 0.29 14.30
C THR A 134 3.74 1.21 13.31
N VAL A 135 2.77 1.99 13.79
CA VAL A 135 2.03 2.94 12.95
C VAL A 135 2.94 4.08 12.46
N PRO A 136 2.69 4.66 11.27
CA PRO A 136 3.56 5.68 10.66
C PRO A 136 3.93 6.85 11.59
N SER A 137 2.96 7.43 12.30
CA SER A 137 3.22 8.56 13.20
C SER A 137 4.19 8.24 14.34
N MET A 138 4.24 6.98 14.76
CA MET A 138 5.14 6.52 15.82
C MET A 138 6.53 6.18 15.25
N GLN A 139 6.60 5.71 14.01
CA GLN A 139 7.88 5.48 13.33
C GLN A 139 8.71 6.77 13.26
N ASP A 140 8.10 7.91 12.92
CA ASP A 140 8.83 9.19 12.81
C ASP A 140 9.50 9.59 14.14
N LYS A 141 8.78 9.42 15.26
CA LYS A 141 9.30 9.70 16.61
C LYS A 141 10.47 8.79 16.98
N ILE A 142 10.32 7.49 16.73
CA ILE A 142 11.38 6.50 17.06
C ILE A 142 12.61 6.73 16.17
N VAL A 143 12.44 7.02 14.88
CA VAL A 143 13.56 7.33 13.98
C VAL A 143 14.31 8.58 14.48
N ALA A 144 13.60 9.61 14.91
CA ALA A 144 14.24 10.80 15.49
C ALA A 144 15.06 10.46 16.75
N GLU A 145 14.56 9.59 17.64
CA GLU A 145 15.30 9.12 18.80
C GLU A 145 16.55 8.30 18.41
N ILE A 146 16.41 7.40 17.44
CA ILE A 146 17.54 6.61 16.90
C ILE A 146 18.62 7.53 16.34
N ILE A 147 18.24 8.55 15.56
CA ILE A 147 19.17 9.55 15.03
C ILE A 147 19.89 10.29 16.17
N ALA A 148 19.17 10.68 17.22
CA ALA A 148 19.78 11.34 18.38
C ALA A 148 20.75 10.41 19.14
N LEU A 149 20.42 9.12 19.29
CA LEU A 149 21.30 8.11 19.89
C LEU A 149 22.56 7.87 19.04
N LEU A 150 22.42 7.80 17.72
CA LEU A 150 23.53 7.70 16.78
C LEU A 150 24.43 8.94 16.82
N ALA A 151 23.87 10.14 16.94
CA ALA A 151 24.64 11.37 17.09
C ALA A 151 25.54 11.34 18.33
N LYS A 152 25.07 10.78 19.46
CA LYS A 152 25.89 10.57 20.68
C LYS A 152 27.07 9.61 20.44
N GLN A 153 26.98 8.74 19.42
CA GLN A 153 28.06 7.86 18.97
C GLN A 153 28.94 8.50 17.87
N LYS A 154 28.90 9.83 17.74
CA LYS A 154 29.60 10.62 16.70
C LYS A 154 29.13 10.32 15.27
N CYS A 155 27.90 9.82 15.12
CA CYS A 155 27.27 9.64 13.84
C CYS A 155 26.37 10.83 13.49
N THR A 156 26.97 11.91 12.99
CA THR A 156 26.31 13.21 12.84
C THR A 156 25.75 13.48 11.44
N ASP A 157 26.20 12.75 10.43
CA ASP A 157 25.71 12.88 9.05
C ASP A 157 24.37 12.16 8.89
N GLN A 158 23.27 12.88 9.18
CA GLN A 158 21.91 12.33 9.14
C GLN A 158 21.52 11.84 7.75
N ALA A 159 22.05 12.43 6.68
CA ALA A 159 21.77 12.01 5.30
C ALA A 159 22.31 10.61 4.98
N LYS A 160 23.25 10.10 5.79
CA LYS A 160 23.80 8.75 5.69
C LYS A 160 23.17 7.75 6.66
N ILE A 161 22.14 8.15 7.41
CA ILE A 161 21.36 7.25 8.27
C ILE A 161 20.18 6.74 7.44
N ILE A 162 20.36 5.54 6.88
CA ILE A 162 19.44 4.96 5.91
C ILE A 162 18.73 3.76 6.56
N PRO A 163 17.40 3.78 6.71
CA PRO A 163 16.63 2.59 7.09
C PRO A 163 16.78 1.48 6.04
N VAL A 164 17.01 0.26 6.50
CA VAL A 164 17.28 -0.91 5.63
C VAL A 164 16.18 -1.95 5.76
N ASP A 165 15.78 -2.27 6.99
CA ASP A 165 14.73 -3.25 7.26
C ASP A 165 14.13 -3.04 8.64
N THR A 166 12.90 -3.52 8.84
CA THR A 166 12.23 -3.59 10.15
C THR A 166 11.53 -4.93 10.30
N LYS A 167 11.58 -5.49 11.50
CA LYS A 167 10.98 -6.79 11.78
C LYS A 167 10.28 -6.78 13.13
N LYS A 168 9.04 -7.26 13.18
CA LYS A 168 8.39 -7.62 14.45
C LYS A 168 9.01 -8.91 14.97
N ASP A 169 9.61 -8.85 16.15
CA ASP A 169 10.34 -9.99 16.74
C ASP A 169 9.44 -10.85 17.59
N LYS A 170 8.90 -10.27 18.67
CA LYS A 170 8.09 -10.99 19.66
C LYS A 170 7.06 -10.09 20.31
N GLU A 171 5.94 -10.68 20.70
CA GLU A 171 4.96 -10.04 21.57
C GLU A 171 5.44 -10.19 23.02
N LEU A 172 5.51 -9.06 23.74
CA LEU A 172 5.81 -8.98 25.17
C LEU A 172 4.54 -9.10 26.01
N LYS A 173 3.42 -8.64 25.46
CA LYS A 173 2.05 -8.77 25.96
C LYS A 173 1.13 -8.92 24.75
N ALA A 174 0.18 -9.86 24.83
CA ALA A 174 -0.76 -10.15 23.74
C ALA A 174 -1.39 -8.87 23.19
N LEU A 175 -1.39 -8.74 21.86
CA LEU A 175 -1.96 -7.59 21.18
C LEU A 175 -3.49 -7.72 21.12
N LYS A 176 -4.19 -6.68 21.57
CA LYS A 176 -5.63 -6.53 21.35
C LYS A 176 -5.86 -5.60 20.18
N MET A 177 -6.66 -6.06 19.23
CA MET A 177 -7.02 -5.32 18.02
C MET A 177 -8.45 -4.80 18.14
N ASP A 178 -8.67 -3.55 17.76
CA ASP A 178 -9.99 -2.97 17.54
C ASP A 178 -9.98 -2.22 16.21
N GLN A 179 -10.90 -2.56 15.31
CA GLN A 179 -10.99 -1.98 13.95
C GLN A 179 -9.64 -1.92 13.21
N GLY A 180 -8.82 -2.98 13.35
CA GLY A 180 -7.50 -3.07 12.70
C GLY A 180 -6.38 -2.27 13.38
N LYS A 181 -6.64 -1.65 14.54
CA LYS A 181 -5.65 -0.92 15.33
C LYS A 181 -5.28 -1.70 16.59
N VAL A 182 -4.01 -1.67 16.96
CA VAL A 182 -3.55 -2.19 18.27
C VAL A 182 -4.02 -1.21 19.35
N VAL A 183 -4.94 -1.65 20.21
CA VAL A 183 -5.46 -0.84 21.32
C VAL A 183 -4.80 -1.17 22.65
N ASP A 184 -4.33 -2.39 22.84
CA ASP A 184 -3.59 -2.83 24.04
C ASP A 184 -2.55 -3.89 23.63
N GLY A 185 -1.52 -4.06 24.44
CA GLY A 185 -0.45 -5.01 24.21
C GLY A 185 0.93 -4.35 24.16
N ALA A 186 1.95 -5.18 24.05
CA ALA A 186 3.34 -4.74 23.96
C ALA A 186 4.12 -5.69 23.08
N TRP A 187 5.03 -5.16 22.27
CA TRP A 187 5.84 -5.98 21.36
C TRP A 187 7.22 -5.36 21.17
N ARG A 188 8.13 -6.17 20.61
CA ARG A 188 9.47 -5.74 20.24
C ARG A 188 9.64 -5.83 18.73
N GLU A 189 10.34 -4.85 18.17
CA GLU A 189 10.81 -4.85 16.81
C GLU A 189 12.32 -4.64 16.75
N THR A 190 12.94 -5.20 15.71
CA THR A 190 14.34 -4.95 15.35
C THR A 190 14.36 -4.11 14.09
N TRP A 191 15.00 -2.94 14.17
CA TRP A 191 15.12 -2.00 13.05
C TRP A 191 16.60 -1.92 12.63
N LEU A 192 16.86 -2.21 11.37
CA LEU A 192 18.19 -2.20 10.78
C LEU A 192 18.41 -0.90 10.01
N PHE A 193 19.54 -0.25 10.27
CA PHE A 193 19.97 0.93 9.54
C PHE A 193 21.39 0.73 9.00
N ARG A 194 21.70 1.45 7.93
CA ARG A 194 23.08 1.81 7.59
C ARG A 194 23.34 3.19 8.18
N ALA A 195 24.32 3.28 9.04
CA ALA A 195 24.73 4.54 9.65
C ALA A 195 26.24 4.51 9.86
N CYS A 196 26.92 5.61 9.54
CA CYS A 196 28.37 5.73 9.76
C CYS A 196 29.21 4.60 9.15
N GLY A 197 28.89 4.24 7.91
CA GLY A 197 29.62 3.22 7.16
C GLY A 197 29.40 1.78 7.62
N LYS A 198 28.57 1.54 8.64
CA LYS A 198 28.27 0.21 9.16
C LYS A 198 26.77 -0.05 9.25
N LYS A 199 26.42 -1.33 9.38
CA LYS A 199 25.06 -1.73 9.76
C LYS A 199 24.90 -1.56 11.27
N VAL A 200 23.81 -0.94 11.70
CA VAL A 200 23.44 -0.76 13.11
C VAL A 200 22.03 -1.27 13.32
N SER A 201 21.78 -1.87 14.47
CA SER A 201 20.48 -2.44 14.82
C SER A 201 19.91 -1.70 16.03
N ALA A 202 18.62 -1.39 15.99
CA ALA A 202 17.89 -0.83 17.11
C ALA A 202 16.80 -1.81 17.54
N SER A 203 16.80 -2.21 18.82
CA SER A 203 15.69 -2.91 19.46
C SER A 203 14.70 -1.87 19.97
N VAL A 204 13.49 -1.89 19.40
CA VAL A 204 12.39 -0.98 19.75
C VAL A 204 11.33 -1.77 20.50
N GLU A 205 11.08 -1.41 21.75
CA GLU A 205 9.96 -1.95 22.53
C GLU A 205 8.81 -0.95 22.48
N LEU A 206 7.62 -1.41 22.08
CA LEU A 206 6.40 -0.60 22.00
C LEU A 206 5.35 -1.15 22.95
N THR A 207 4.60 -0.25 23.59
CA THR A 207 3.46 -0.57 24.45
C THR A 207 2.30 0.35 24.07
N ALA A 208 1.16 -0.24 23.68
CA ALA A 208 -0.05 0.51 23.39
C ALA A 208 -0.65 1.09 24.69
N ASP A 209 -1.13 2.34 24.63
CA ASP A 209 -1.61 3.07 25.80
C ASP A 209 -3.13 2.98 26.04
N GLY A 210 -3.86 2.19 25.24
CA GLY A 210 -5.32 2.11 25.31
C GLY A 210 -6.06 3.25 24.60
N LYS A 211 -5.36 4.30 24.16
CA LYS A 211 -5.92 5.54 23.60
C LYS A 211 -5.46 5.82 22.17
N GLY A 212 -4.88 4.81 21.52
CA GLY A 212 -4.32 4.90 20.17
C GLY A 212 -2.93 5.52 20.10
N GLY A 213 -2.29 5.77 21.25
CA GLY A 213 -0.90 6.14 21.36
C GLY A 213 -0.02 4.95 21.76
N PHE A 214 1.30 5.19 21.75
CA PHE A 214 2.30 4.19 22.11
C PHE A 214 3.38 4.83 22.98
N ALA A 215 3.70 4.16 24.08
CA ALA A 215 4.99 4.34 24.74
C ALA A 215 6.04 3.54 23.97
N HIS A 216 7.28 4.03 23.93
CA HIS A 216 8.38 3.33 23.28
C HIS A 216 9.68 3.42 24.08
N LYS A 217 10.55 2.46 23.84
CA LYS A 217 11.93 2.45 24.33
C LYS A 217 12.86 1.93 23.25
N VAL A 218 13.91 2.69 22.96
CA VAL A 218 14.93 2.32 21.98
C VAL A 218 16.21 1.86 22.66
N LYS A 219 16.79 0.77 22.17
CA LYS A 219 18.14 0.30 22.55
C LYS A 219 18.94 0.04 21.26
N MET A 220 20.18 0.53 21.21
CA MET A 220 21.11 0.36 20.07
C MET A 220 22.18 -0.68 20.38
#